data_AF-A0A090YNY8-F1
#
_entry.id   AF-A0A090YNY8-F1
#
_cell.length_a   1.000
_cell.length_b   1.000
_cell.length_c   1.000
_cell.angle_alpha   90.00
_cell.angle_beta   90.00
_cell.angle_gamma   90.00
#
_symmetry.space_group_name_H-M   'P 1'
#
loop_
_entity.id
_entity.type
_entity.pdbx_description
1 polymer ?
#
loop_
_entity_poly.entity_id
_entity_poly.type
_entity_poly.pdbx_seq_one_letter_code
_entity_poly.pdbx_strand_id
1 'polypeptide(L)'
;MIGNVFEVSLDYLLKDTAEQSNENEHTYYASKEMAEGYVVYGQKISKYIALGFSLLILSTIPYLIFKQDPTMSTFLVIIIAVLGIGTIMVPATIEESRYNVLKKEALLFDQNFLKELTKRYETIKKKYAVVMIVGFCFIAAGAIPFLFEKKRITSGELVQYYPYCVVLIAIGFYLFIRVLGVLETYRLLVENEEYSNRFIFKLKKKVRKKVDSF
;
A
#
# COMPACT_ATOMS: atom_id res chain seq x y z
N MET A 1 -49.06 33.87 8.93
CA MET A 1 -48.10 34.76 8.22
C MET A 1 -46.68 34.51 8.72
N ILE A 2 -46.04 33.39 8.34
CA ILE A 2 -44.65 33.07 8.73
C ILE A 2 -43.70 33.00 7.51
N GLY A 3 -44.23 32.87 6.29
CA GLY A 3 -43.44 32.65 5.07
C GLY A 3 -42.79 33.89 4.43
N ASN A 4 -42.79 35.06 5.08
CA ASN A 4 -42.27 36.31 4.49
C ASN A 4 -40.99 36.84 5.18
N VAL A 5 -40.45 36.11 6.15
CA VAL A 5 -39.24 36.51 6.91
C VAL A 5 -37.96 35.93 6.30
N PHE A 6 -38.08 34.87 5.50
CA PHE A 6 -36.96 34.32 4.73
C PHE A 6 -37.31 34.48 3.27
N GLU A 7 -36.55 35.34 2.59
CA GLU A 7 -36.67 35.75 1.20
C GLU A 7 -36.32 34.60 0.22
N VAL A 8 -36.90 33.42 0.46
CA VAL A 8 -36.67 32.19 -0.28
C VAL A 8 -38.03 31.57 -0.59
N SER A 9 -38.24 31.29 -1.88
CA SER A 9 -39.45 30.66 -2.40
C SER A 9 -39.70 29.31 -1.73
N LEU A 10 -40.95 29.03 -1.35
CA LEU A 10 -41.40 27.70 -0.85
C LEU A 10 -40.99 26.54 -1.75
N ASP A 11 -40.78 26.81 -3.04
CA ASP A 11 -40.23 25.87 -4.03
C ASP A 11 -38.83 25.34 -3.62
N TYR A 12 -38.04 26.14 -2.90
CA TYR A 12 -36.72 25.77 -2.40
C TYR A 12 -36.80 24.77 -1.23
N LEU A 13 -37.82 24.90 -0.36
CA LEU A 13 -38.07 23.97 0.75
C LEU A 13 -38.75 22.68 0.28
N LEU A 14 -39.57 22.76 -0.77
CA LEU A 14 -40.21 21.59 -1.38
C LEU A 14 -39.27 20.79 -2.27
N LYS A 15 -38.22 21.42 -2.82
CA LYS A 15 -37.18 20.72 -3.60
C LYS A 15 -36.30 19.80 -2.75
N ASP A 16 -36.19 20.06 -1.44
CA ASP A 16 -35.48 19.18 -0.50
C ASP A 16 -36.32 17.97 -0.05
N THR A 17 -37.62 17.93 -0.37
CA THR A 17 -38.51 16.85 0.11
C THR A 17 -38.96 15.87 -0.99
N ALA A 18 -38.79 16.21 -2.28
CA ALA A 18 -39.41 15.45 -3.38
C ALA A 18 -38.46 14.61 -4.26
N GLU A 19 -37.18 14.46 -3.92
CA GLU A 19 -36.30 13.46 -4.55
C GLU A 19 -35.41 12.72 -3.54
N GLN A 20 -35.99 12.24 -2.44
CA GLN A 20 -35.45 11.06 -1.75
C GLN A 20 -35.79 9.80 -2.57
N SER A 21 -35.24 9.71 -3.78
CA SER A 21 -35.15 8.42 -4.46
C SER A 21 -34.05 7.61 -3.76
N ASN A 22 -34.49 6.58 -3.05
CA ASN A 22 -33.64 5.61 -2.37
C ASN A 22 -32.73 4.90 -3.39
N GLU A 23 -31.55 5.47 -3.65
CA GLU A 23 -30.40 4.73 -4.14
C GLU A 23 -29.25 4.93 -3.13
N ASN A 24 -29.15 4.00 -2.19
CA ASN A 24 -27.99 3.82 -1.32
C ASN A 24 -26.77 3.43 -2.19
N GLU A 25 -26.20 4.37 -2.92
CA GLU A 25 -24.84 4.29 -3.41
C GLU A 25 -23.94 4.86 -2.32
N HIS A 26 -23.32 3.96 -1.56
CA HIS A 26 -22.31 4.24 -0.53
C HIS A 26 -21.19 5.13 -1.08
N THR A 27 -21.44 6.44 -1.02
CA THR A 27 -20.60 7.46 -1.60
C THR A 27 -20.13 8.35 -0.48
N TYR A 28 -18.98 8.00 0.07
CA TYR A 28 -18.41 8.66 1.25
C TYR A 28 -17.67 9.91 0.82
N TYR A 29 -18.08 11.08 1.33
CA TYR A 29 -17.32 12.31 1.14
C TYR A 29 -16.10 12.29 2.06
N ALA A 30 -14.92 12.02 1.52
CA ALA A 30 -13.68 12.07 2.30
C ALA A 30 -13.10 13.48 2.27
N SER A 31 -13.04 14.09 3.46
CA SER A 31 -12.27 15.31 3.67
C SER A 31 -10.80 15.12 3.26
N LYS A 32 -10.17 16.21 2.82
CA LYS A 32 -8.73 16.29 2.55
C LYS A 32 -7.89 15.74 3.71
N GLU A 33 -8.28 16.04 4.94
CA GLU A 33 -7.59 15.55 6.16
C GLU A 33 -7.63 14.02 6.26
N MET A 34 -8.73 13.40 5.80
CA MET A 34 -8.91 11.96 5.86
C MET A 34 -8.10 11.24 4.77
N ALA A 35 -7.97 11.83 3.58
CA ALA A 35 -7.09 11.34 2.52
C ALA A 35 -5.61 11.45 2.92
N GLU A 36 -5.19 12.59 3.48
CA GLU A 36 -3.83 12.76 3.96
C GLU A 36 -3.52 11.81 5.14
N GLY A 37 -4.47 11.62 6.05
CA GLY A 37 -4.39 10.61 7.11
C GLY A 37 -4.20 9.18 6.58
N TYR A 38 -4.95 8.82 5.52
CA TYR A 38 -4.82 7.51 4.88
C TYR A 38 -3.45 7.28 4.25
N VAL A 39 -2.88 8.29 3.59
CA VAL A 39 -1.52 8.21 3.02
C VAL A 39 -0.49 7.99 4.13
N VAL A 40 -0.58 8.74 5.24
CA VAL A 40 0.34 8.60 6.37
C VAL A 40 0.20 7.21 7.01
N TYR A 41 -1.02 6.71 7.14
CA TYR A 41 -1.30 5.36 7.62
C TYR A 41 -0.71 4.29 6.70
N GLY A 42 -0.93 4.42 5.39
CA GLY A 42 -0.35 3.54 4.36
C GLY A 42 1.18 3.53 4.37
N GLN A 43 1.82 4.69 4.53
CA GLN A 43 3.27 4.81 4.70
C GLN A 43 3.76 4.09 5.97
N LYS A 44 3.04 4.19 7.09
CA LYS A 44 3.37 3.47 8.33
C LYS A 44 3.28 1.96 8.14
N ILE A 45 2.18 1.46 7.57
CA ILE A 45 2.01 0.02 7.28
C ILE A 45 3.14 -0.47 6.38
N SER A 46 3.36 0.22 5.27
CA SER A 46 4.39 -0.15 4.29
C SER A 46 5.78 -0.18 4.93
N LYS A 47 6.09 0.74 5.86
CA LYS A 47 7.33 0.72 6.63
C LYS A 47 7.47 -0.53 7.49
N TYR A 48 6.43 -0.94 8.22
CA TYR A 48 6.46 -2.14 9.06
C TYR A 48 6.60 -3.41 8.23
N ILE A 49 5.86 -3.52 7.13
CA ILE A 49 5.95 -4.66 6.20
C ILE A 49 7.35 -4.73 5.58
N ALA A 50 7.87 -3.61 5.06
CA ALA A 50 9.21 -3.55 4.48
C ALA A 50 10.30 -3.93 5.49
N LEU A 51 10.18 -3.45 6.74
CA LEU A 51 11.10 -3.77 7.83
C LEU A 51 11.06 -5.28 8.13
N GLY A 52 9.87 -5.87 8.22
CA GLY A 52 9.73 -7.30 8.48
C GLY A 52 10.36 -8.19 7.41
N PHE A 53 10.10 -7.92 6.13
CA PHE A 53 10.75 -8.65 5.05
C PHE A 53 12.28 -8.45 5.04
N SER A 54 12.77 -7.24 5.35
CA SER A 54 14.21 -7.00 5.44
C SER A 54 14.85 -7.78 6.59
N LEU A 55 14.18 -7.90 7.75
CA LEU A 55 14.63 -8.72 8.88
C LEU A 55 14.65 -10.20 8.54
N LEU A 56 13.66 -10.69 7.78
CA LEU A 56 13.63 -12.08 7.32
C LEU A 56 14.82 -12.41 6.40
N ILE A 57 15.19 -11.49 5.51
CA ILE A 57 16.39 -11.66 4.68
C ILE A 57 17.65 -11.64 5.55
N LEU A 58 17.73 -10.69 6.49
CA LEU A 58 18.87 -10.52 7.41
C LEU A 58 19.05 -11.72 8.36
N SER A 59 17.96 -12.43 8.68
CA SER A 59 17.97 -13.67 9.47
C SER A 59 18.86 -14.76 8.85
N THR A 60 19.19 -14.66 7.56
CA THR A 60 20.12 -15.61 6.90
C THR A 60 21.60 -15.35 7.26
N ILE A 61 21.95 -14.16 7.77
CA ILE A 61 23.34 -13.78 8.06
C ILE A 61 24.00 -14.65 9.14
N PRO A 62 23.37 -14.90 10.31
CA PRO A 62 23.96 -15.78 11.33
C PRO A 62 24.36 -17.15 10.78
N TYR A 63 23.58 -17.71 9.86
CA TYR A 63 23.88 -18.98 9.17
C TYR A 63 25.13 -18.93 8.31
N LEU A 64 25.41 -17.78 7.69
CA LEU A 64 26.60 -17.60 6.86
C LEU A 64 27.87 -17.38 7.68
N ILE A 65 27.76 -16.73 8.84
CA ILE A 65 28.90 -16.39 9.71
C ILE A 65 29.28 -17.57 10.62
N PHE A 66 28.32 -18.18 11.29
CA PHE A 66 28.56 -19.20 12.33
C PHE A 66 28.49 -20.63 11.78
N LYS A 67 29.16 -20.89 10.65
CA LYS A 67 29.20 -22.25 10.05
C LYS A 67 29.76 -23.32 11.00
N GLN A 68 30.58 -22.91 11.97
CA GLN A 68 31.27 -23.79 12.90
C GLN A 68 30.34 -24.31 14.03
N ASP A 69 29.31 -23.54 14.39
CA ASP A 69 28.33 -23.90 15.44
C ASP A 69 26.89 -23.80 14.91
N PRO A 70 26.38 -24.86 14.25
CA PRO A 70 25.07 -24.84 13.61
C PRO A 70 23.91 -24.66 14.59
N THR A 71 24.07 -25.07 15.85
CA THR A 71 23.06 -24.92 16.91
C THR A 71 22.87 -23.46 17.32
N MET A 72 23.97 -22.73 17.56
CA MET A 72 23.93 -21.31 17.92
C MET A 72 23.43 -20.47 16.75
N SER A 73 23.89 -20.79 15.54
CA SER A 73 23.44 -20.11 14.33
C SER A 73 21.94 -20.24 14.11
N THR A 74 21.39 -21.45 14.19
CA THR A 74 19.96 -21.70 13.93
C THR A 74 19.08 -21.06 14.99
N PHE A 75 19.52 -21.03 16.24
CA PHE A 75 18.84 -20.31 17.31
C PHE A 75 18.74 -18.81 17.04
N LEU A 76 19.83 -18.16 16.59
CA LEU A 76 19.84 -16.74 16.20
C LEU A 76 18.93 -16.46 14.99
N VAL A 77 18.96 -17.33 13.98
CA VAL A 77 18.08 -17.25 12.79
C VAL A 77 16.62 -17.21 13.26
N ILE A 78 16.21 -18.15 14.13
CA ILE A 78 14.84 -18.25 14.64
C ILE A 78 14.43 -16.97 15.38
N ILE A 79 15.27 -16.44 16.27
CA ILE A 79 14.96 -15.20 17.01
C ILE A 79 14.71 -14.04 16.05
N ILE A 80 15.61 -13.83 15.08
CA ILE A 80 15.48 -12.72 14.12
C ILE A 80 14.26 -12.93 13.21
N ALA A 81 13.98 -14.18 12.81
CA ALA A 81 12.84 -14.50 11.97
C ALA A 81 11.51 -14.23 12.70
N VAL A 82 11.40 -14.62 13.97
CA VAL A 82 10.22 -14.34 14.81
C VAL A 82 10.00 -12.84 14.97
N LEU A 83 11.06 -12.06 15.18
CA LEU A 83 10.98 -10.60 15.21
C LEU A 83 10.51 -10.04 13.86
N GLY A 84 11.03 -10.56 12.75
CA GLY A 84 10.59 -10.21 11.40
C GLY A 84 9.09 -10.43 11.21
N ILE A 85 8.58 -11.62 11.53
CA ILE A 85 7.15 -11.94 11.45
C ILE A 85 6.32 -11.03 12.37
N GLY A 86 6.79 -10.79 13.59
CA GLY A 86 6.13 -9.90 14.56
C GLY A 86 5.92 -8.50 13.98
N THR A 87 6.94 -7.93 13.32
CA THR A 87 6.82 -6.60 12.69
C THR A 87 5.86 -6.56 11.50
N ILE A 88 5.71 -7.65 10.73
CA ILE A 88 4.72 -7.75 9.65
C ILE A 88 3.30 -7.77 10.20
N MET A 89 3.10 -8.27 11.42
CA MET A 89 1.79 -8.40 12.04
C MET A 89 1.32 -7.13 12.76
N VAL A 90 2.22 -6.19 13.08
CA VAL A 90 1.88 -4.89 13.70
C VAL A 90 0.81 -4.12 12.91
N PRO A 91 0.86 -4.00 11.57
CA PRO A 91 -0.24 -3.43 10.79
C PRO A 91 -1.61 -4.06 11.02
N ALA A 92 -1.70 -5.35 11.34
CA ALA A 92 -2.97 -6.04 11.58
C ALA A 92 -3.56 -5.72 12.96
N THR A 93 -2.75 -5.28 13.92
CA THR A 93 -3.20 -4.88 15.25
C THR A 93 -3.55 -3.40 15.32
N ILE A 94 -3.00 -2.59 14.42
CA ILE A 94 -3.39 -1.19 14.22
C ILE A 94 -4.66 -1.17 13.36
N GLU A 95 -5.78 -1.63 13.90
CA GLU A 95 -7.09 -1.42 13.25
C GLU A 95 -7.52 0.04 13.43
N GLU A 96 -7.06 0.93 12.54
CA GLU A 96 -7.69 2.24 12.39
C GLU A 96 -8.99 2.06 11.58
N SER A 97 -10.05 1.69 12.28
CA SER A 97 -11.42 1.49 11.76
C SER A 97 -11.91 2.63 10.85
N ARG A 98 -11.44 3.87 11.07
CA ARG A 98 -11.68 5.04 10.21
C ARG A 98 -11.22 4.86 8.76
N TYR A 99 -10.10 4.20 8.53
CA TYR A 99 -9.53 4.03 7.18
C TYR A 99 -10.09 2.82 6.43
N ASN A 100 -10.78 1.90 7.12
CA ASN A 100 -11.42 0.75 6.49
C ASN A 100 -12.64 1.18 5.64
N VAL A 101 -13.28 2.29 6.00
CA VAL A 101 -14.36 2.93 5.22
C VAL A 101 -13.83 3.44 3.87
N LEU A 102 -12.65 4.05 3.87
CA LEU A 102 -11.97 4.52 2.64
C LEU A 102 -11.58 3.38 1.69
N LYS A 103 -11.42 2.15 2.22
CA LYS A 103 -11.06 0.96 1.45
C LYS A 103 -12.29 0.27 0.84
N LYS A 104 -13.50 0.58 1.33
CA LYS A 104 -14.75 -0.12 0.98
C LYS A 104 -15.74 0.73 0.19
N GLU A 105 -15.71 2.05 0.32
CA GLU A 105 -16.69 2.94 -0.31
C GLU A 105 -16.08 3.78 -1.45
N ALA A 106 -16.93 4.18 -2.39
CA ALA A 106 -16.54 5.10 -3.47
C ALA A 106 -16.33 6.48 -2.85
N LEU A 107 -15.11 7.01 -2.96
CA LEU A 107 -14.74 8.28 -2.36
C LEU A 107 -15.08 9.44 -3.31
N LEU A 108 -15.91 10.38 -2.85
CA LEU A 108 -16.05 11.66 -3.52
C LEU A 108 -15.07 12.65 -2.92
N PHE A 109 -14.19 13.15 -3.78
CA PHE A 109 -13.28 14.24 -3.47
C PHE A 109 -13.72 15.50 -4.22
N ASP A 110 -13.36 16.67 -3.69
CA ASP A 110 -13.47 17.92 -4.45
C ASP A 110 -12.63 17.81 -5.74
N GLN A 111 -13.19 18.21 -6.88
CA GLN A 111 -12.52 18.18 -8.19
C GLN A 111 -11.17 18.93 -8.18
N ASN A 112 -11.07 19.99 -7.38
CA ASN A 112 -9.80 20.72 -7.22
C ASN A 112 -8.76 19.90 -6.44
N PHE A 113 -9.20 19.15 -5.43
CA PHE A 113 -8.35 18.27 -4.65
C PHE A 113 -7.88 17.05 -5.46
N LEU A 114 -8.72 16.49 -6.34
CA LEU A 114 -8.34 15.38 -7.24
C LEU A 114 -7.26 15.78 -8.25
N LYS A 115 -7.38 16.99 -8.83
CA LYS A 115 -6.35 17.54 -9.72
C LYS A 115 -5.02 17.73 -8.98
N GLU A 116 -5.08 18.23 -7.74
CA GLU A 116 -3.90 18.37 -6.90
C GLU A 116 -3.28 16.99 -6.56
N LEU A 117 -4.11 16.02 -6.18
CA LEU A 117 -3.67 14.67 -5.80
C LEU A 117 -3.08 13.91 -6.99
N THR A 118 -3.69 13.99 -8.17
CA THR A 118 -3.18 13.39 -9.41
C THR A 118 -1.83 13.99 -9.80
N LYS A 119 -1.68 15.31 -9.69
CA LYS A 119 -0.40 15.99 -9.96
C LYS A 119 0.69 15.59 -8.96
N ARG A 120 0.33 15.47 -7.68
CA ARG A 120 1.23 14.95 -6.63
C ARG A 120 1.61 13.49 -6.92
N TYR A 121 0.65 12.66 -7.30
CA TYR A 121 0.86 11.25 -7.65
C TYR A 121 1.81 11.08 -8.83
N GLU A 122 1.64 11.80 -9.94
CA GLU A 122 2.55 11.78 -11.09
C GLU A 122 3.99 12.15 -10.69
N THR A 123 4.13 13.19 -9.85
CA THR A 123 5.44 13.63 -9.34
C THR A 123 6.09 12.58 -8.44
N ILE A 124 5.29 11.98 -7.55
CA ILE A 124 5.68 10.90 -6.65
C ILE A 124 6.09 9.69 -7.46
N LYS A 125 5.24 9.20 -8.36
CA LYS A 125 5.50 8.06 -9.25
C LYS A 125 6.85 8.17 -9.95
N LYS A 126 7.18 9.34 -10.51
CA LYS A 126 8.50 9.57 -11.15
C LYS A 126 9.66 9.48 -10.16
N LYS A 127 9.55 10.10 -8.98
CA LYS A 127 10.59 10.02 -7.92
C LYS A 127 10.76 8.59 -7.40
N TYR A 128 9.66 7.91 -7.14
CA TYR A 128 9.63 6.54 -6.61
C TYR A 128 10.10 5.52 -7.66
N ALA A 129 9.91 5.77 -8.96
CA ALA A 129 10.52 4.97 -10.03
C ALA A 129 12.05 4.98 -9.96
N VAL A 130 12.66 6.14 -9.72
CA VAL A 130 14.12 6.23 -9.53
C VAL A 130 14.56 5.42 -8.31
N VAL A 131 13.83 5.51 -7.20
CA VAL A 131 14.11 4.72 -5.98
C VAL A 131 13.96 3.22 -6.22
N MET A 132 12.98 2.78 -7.02
CA MET A 132 12.83 1.36 -7.40
C MET A 132 14.01 0.86 -8.23
N ILE A 133 14.49 1.67 -9.20
CA ILE A 133 15.66 1.32 -10.01
C ILE A 133 16.89 1.16 -9.10
N VAL A 134 17.10 2.10 -8.17
CA VAL A 134 18.19 2.02 -7.19
C VAL A 134 18.06 0.77 -6.31
N GLY A 135 16.85 0.45 -5.82
CA GLY A 135 16.59 -0.76 -5.06
C GLY A 135 16.91 -2.04 -5.84
N PHE A 136 16.55 -2.08 -7.12
CA PHE A 136 16.87 -3.20 -8.00
C PHE A 136 18.37 -3.34 -8.24
N CYS A 137 19.10 -2.22 -8.39
CA CYS A 137 20.56 -2.23 -8.48
C CYS A 137 21.20 -2.83 -7.22
N PHE A 138 20.70 -2.51 -6.02
CA PHE A 138 21.19 -3.11 -4.78
C PHE A 138 20.92 -4.62 -4.69
N ILE A 139 19.72 -5.07 -5.09
CA ILE A 139 19.40 -6.50 -5.14
C ILE A 139 20.31 -7.22 -6.14
N ALA A 140 20.48 -6.67 -7.34
CA ALA A 140 21.35 -7.23 -8.36
C ALA A 140 22.81 -7.31 -7.87
N ALA A 141 23.33 -6.22 -7.29
CA ALA A 141 24.69 -6.17 -6.76
C ALA A 141 24.95 -7.23 -5.68
N GLY A 142 23.98 -7.48 -4.79
CA GLY A 142 24.10 -8.54 -3.79
C GLY A 142 23.83 -9.95 -4.32
N ALA A 143 23.02 -10.12 -5.38
CA ALA A 143 22.69 -11.44 -5.93
C ALA A 143 23.73 -11.98 -6.92
N ILE A 144 24.43 -11.10 -7.64
CA ILE A 144 25.46 -11.47 -8.64
C ILE A 144 26.55 -12.38 -8.04
N PRO A 145 27.14 -12.08 -6.86
CA PRO A 145 28.15 -12.95 -6.24
C PRO A 145 27.66 -14.39 -5.98
N PHE A 146 26.42 -14.56 -5.50
CA PHE A 146 25.82 -15.89 -5.31
C PHE A 146 25.63 -16.65 -6.62
N LEU A 147 25.31 -15.94 -7.71
CA LEU A 147 25.12 -16.55 -9.02
C LEU A 147 26.44 -17.03 -9.64
N PHE A 148 27.53 -16.28 -9.43
CA PHE A 148 28.88 -16.66 -9.86
C PHE A 148 29.39 -17.91 -9.12
N GLU A 149 29.14 -18.01 -7.82
CA GLU A 149 29.51 -19.20 -7.04
C GLU A 149 28.72 -20.44 -7.49
N LYS A 150 27.40 -20.32 -7.72
CA LYS A 150 26.58 -21.42 -8.25
C LYS A 150 27.10 -21.94 -9.59
N LYS A 151 27.65 -21.07 -10.43
CA LYS A 151 28.27 -21.43 -11.72
C LYS A 151 29.73 -21.92 -11.60
N ARG A 152 30.29 -22.03 -10.38
CA ARG A 152 31.68 -22.41 -10.08
C ARG A 152 32.73 -21.55 -10.79
N ILE A 153 32.40 -20.30 -11.10
CA ILE A 153 33.32 -19.37 -11.79
C ILE A 153 34.37 -18.81 -10.81
N THR A 154 34.03 -18.72 -9.52
CA THR A 154 34.88 -18.19 -8.45
C THR A 154 35.24 -19.26 -7.42
N SER A 155 36.53 -19.38 -7.12
CA SER A 155 37.14 -20.41 -6.26
C SER A 155 37.01 -20.09 -4.77
N GLY A 156 35.81 -19.78 -4.28
CA GLY A 156 35.54 -19.65 -2.84
C GLY A 156 36.10 -18.40 -2.12
N GLU A 157 36.83 -17.51 -2.80
CA GLU A 157 37.34 -16.25 -2.19
C GLU A 157 36.22 -15.28 -1.79
N LEU A 158 35.03 -15.40 -2.38
CA LEU A 158 33.88 -14.54 -2.10
C LEU A 158 33.10 -14.91 -0.83
N VAL A 159 33.43 -16.05 -0.19
CA VAL A 159 32.69 -16.58 0.97
C VAL A 159 32.68 -15.59 2.15
N GLN A 160 33.77 -14.84 2.35
CA GLN A 160 33.86 -13.83 3.40
C GLN A 160 32.96 -12.61 3.13
N TYR A 161 32.57 -12.37 1.88
CA TYR A 161 31.76 -11.23 1.47
C TYR A 161 30.26 -11.51 1.43
N TYR A 162 29.82 -12.77 1.57
CA TYR A 162 28.38 -13.11 1.50
C TYR A 162 27.50 -12.44 2.55
N PRO A 163 27.92 -12.24 3.81
CA PRO A 163 27.13 -11.48 4.77
C PRO A 163 26.83 -10.06 4.27
N TYR A 164 27.82 -9.37 3.69
CA TYR A 164 27.65 -8.04 3.12
C TYR A 164 26.72 -8.04 1.89
N CYS A 165 26.79 -9.09 1.07
CA CYS A 165 25.87 -9.28 -0.06
C CYS A 165 24.42 -9.41 0.40
N VAL A 166 24.17 -10.17 1.48
CA VAL A 166 22.83 -10.32 2.07
C VAL A 166 22.31 -8.99 2.62
N VAL A 167 23.16 -8.17 3.24
CA VAL A 167 22.79 -6.82 3.69
C VAL A 167 22.36 -5.94 2.52
N LEU A 168 23.09 -5.97 1.40
CA LEU A 168 22.73 -5.20 0.20
C LEU A 168 21.37 -5.64 -0.36
N ILE A 169 21.10 -6.96 -0.41
CA ILE A 169 19.81 -7.49 -0.83
C ILE A 169 18.70 -7.03 0.12
N ALA A 170 18.93 -7.08 1.44
CA ALA A 170 17.95 -6.66 2.43
C ALA A 170 17.59 -5.17 2.30
N ILE A 171 18.58 -4.29 2.05
CA ILE A 171 18.37 -2.86 1.80
C ILE A 171 17.56 -2.66 0.51
N GLY A 172 17.91 -3.37 -0.56
CA GLY A 172 17.20 -3.28 -1.82
C GLY A 172 15.73 -3.72 -1.71
N PHE A 173 15.46 -4.83 -1.02
CA PHE A 173 14.11 -5.30 -0.73
C PHE A 173 13.33 -4.33 0.17
N TYR A 174 13.96 -3.76 1.18
CA TYR A 174 13.34 -2.76 2.04
C TYR A 174 12.85 -1.55 1.23
N LEU A 175 13.71 -1.00 0.37
CA LEU A 175 13.36 0.12 -0.50
C LEU A 175 12.21 -0.27 -1.45
N PHE A 176 12.30 -1.44 -2.09
CA PHE A 176 11.30 -1.90 -3.04
C PHE A 176 9.91 -2.04 -2.42
N ILE A 177 9.79 -2.75 -1.29
CA ILE A 177 8.52 -2.96 -0.60
C ILE A 177 7.96 -1.65 -0.05
N ARG A 178 8.83 -0.78 0.47
CA ARG A 178 8.42 0.55 0.96
C ARG A 178 7.84 1.39 -0.17
N VAL A 179 8.47 1.40 -1.35
CA VAL A 179 7.95 2.14 -2.50
C VAL A 179 6.62 1.56 -2.99
N LEU A 180 6.53 0.23 -3.10
CA LEU A 180 5.30 -0.43 -3.57
C LEU A 180 4.12 -0.14 -2.67
N GLY A 181 4.26 -0.26 -1.34
CA GLY A 181 3.15 -0.01 -0.42
C GLY A 181 2.68 1.45 -0.43
N VAL A 182 3.62 2.41 -0.55
CA VAL A 182 3.24 3.82 -0.70
C VAL A 182 2.55 4.05 -2.05
N LEU A 183 3.09 3.53 -3.15
CA LEU A 183 2.51 3.71 -4.48
C LEU A 183 1.10 3.10 -4.56
N GLU A 184 0.88 1.94 -3.96
CA GLU A 184 -0.43 1.28 -3.89
C GLU A 184 -1.45 2.12 -3.11
N THR A 185 -1.05 2.74 -2.00
CA THR A 185 -1.95 3.64 -1.24
C THR A 185 -2.36 4.88 -2.04
N TYR A 186 -1.44 5.46 -2.82
CA TYR A 186 -1.77 6.56 -3.72
C TYR A 186 -2.60 6.10 -4.92
N ARG A 187 -2.29 4.93 -5.48
CA ARG A 187 -3.04 4.33 -6.59
C ARG A 187 -4.49 4.06 -6.17
N LEU A 188 -4.70 3.52 -4.97
CA LEU A 188 -6.03 3.32 -4.41
C LEU A 188 -6.79 4.63 -4.20
N LEU A 189 -6.12 5.76 -3.92
CA LEU A 189 -6.79 7.06 -3.80
C LEU A 189 -7.12 7.69 -5.16
N VAL A 190 -6.22 7.55 -6.15
CA VAL A 190 -6.36 8.19 -7.48
C VAL A 190 -7.26 7.37 -8.41
N GLU A 191 -7.17 6.05 -8.37
CA GLU A 191 -7.86 5.13 -9.30
C GLU A 191 -9.23 4.67 -8.76
N ASN A 192 -9.63 5.07 -7.54
CA ASN A 192 -10.96 4.77 -6.97
C ASN A 192 -12.11 5.42 -7.75
N GLU A 193 -11.85 6.52 -8.47
CA GLU A 193 -12.88 7.21 -9.27
C GLU A 193 -13.34 6.40 -10.49
N GLU A 194 -12.43 5.66 -11.15
CA GLU A 194 -12.76 4.93 -12.38
C GLU A 194 -13.23 3.49 -12.13
N TYR A 195 -12.73 2.82 -11.09
CA TYR A 195 -12.99 1.40 -10.89
C TYR A 195 -14.34 1.14 -10.20
N SER A 196 -14.72 1.95 -9.20
CA SER A 196 -16.00 1.79 -8.51
C SER A 196 -17.17 2.09 -9.45
N ASN A 197 -17.10 3.19 -10.21
CA ASN A 197 -18.21 3.63 -11.04
C ASN A 197 -18.41 2.81 -12.33
N ARG A 198 -17.37 2.15 -12.89
CA ARG A 198 -17.56 1.27 -14.06
C ARG A 198 -17.91 -0.16 -13.69
N PHE A 199 -17.32 -0.71 -12.63
CA PHE A 199 -17.48 -2.12 -12.30
C PHE A 199 -18.79 -2.37 -11.54
N ILE A 200 -19.11 -1.52 -10.55
CA ILE A 200 -20.36 -1.60 -9.79
C ILE A 200 -21.55 -1.24 -10.68
N PHE A 201 -21.44 -0.20 -11.52
CA PHE A 201 -22.53 0.16 -12.44
C PHE A 201 -22.79 -0.92 -13.50
N LYS A 202 -21.74 -1.59 -14.00
CA LYS A 202 -21.90 -2.74 -14.91
C LYS A 202 -22.52 -3.95 -14.20
N LEU A 203 -22.14 -4.24 -12.97
CA LEU A 203 -22.74 -5.31 -12.15
C LEU A 203 -24.20 -5.00 -11.80
N LYS A 204 -24.50 -3.78 -11.32
CA LYS A 204 -25.84 -3.29 -10.99
C LYS A 204 -26.77 -3.34 -12.21
N LYS A 205 -26.30 -2.92 -13.40
CA LYS A 205 -27.05 -3.04 -14.66
C LYS A 205 -27.30 -4.49 -15.07
N LYS A 206 -26.35 -5.40 -14.81
CA LYS A 206 -26.48 -6.83 -15.17
C LYS A 206 -27.43 -7.57 -14.21
N VAL A 207 -27.47 -7.17 -12.94
CA VAL A 207 -28.40 -7.70 -11.93
C VAL A 207 -29.81 -7.17 -12.15
N ARG A 208 -29.99 -5.86 -12.41
CA ARG A 208 -31.31 -5.27 -12.70
C ARG A 208 -31.98 -5.95 -13.91
N LYS A 209 -31.22 -6.14 -15.00
CA LYS A 209 -31.69 -6.89 -16.18
C LYS A 209 -32.07 -8.36 -15.92
N LYS A 210 -31.53 -8.97 -14.87
CA LYS A 210 -31.83 -10.36 -14.51
C LYS A 210 -33.03 -10.46 -13.58
N VAL A 211 -33.32 -9.42 -12.79
CA VAL A 211 -34.48 -9.36 -11.90
C VAL A 211 -35.74 -8.97 -12.66
N ASP A 212 -35.63 -8.10 -13.67
CA ASP A 212 -36.77 -7.73 -14.54
C ASP A 212 -37.14 -8.83 -15.57
N SER A 213 -36.38 -9.93 -15.62
CA SER A 213 -36.62 -11.07 -16.52
C SER A 213 -37.13 -12.33 -15.80
N PHE A 214 -37.57 -12.20 -14.54
CA PHE A 214 -38.25 -13.23 -13.76
C PHE A 214 -39.66 -12.79 -13.42
#